data_AF-I4A693-F1
#
_entry.id   AF-I4A693-F1
#
_cell.length_a   1.000
_cell.length_b   1.000
_cell.length_c   1.000
_cell.angle_alpha   90.00
_cell.angle_beta   90.00
_cell.angle_gamma   90.00
#
_symmetry.space_group_name_H-M   'P 1'
#
loop_
_entity.id
_entity.type
_entity.pdbx_description
1 polymer ?
#
loop_
_entity_poly.entity_id
_entity_poly.type
_entity_poly.pdbx_seq_one_letter_code
_entity_poly.pdbx_strand_id
1 'polypeptide(L)'
;MTKVLNYPTDADRDQVHNLIGSYAQGKMTRNTMMYAIAGIIEKYPNIQRMPVKNYSVRIVQYFGLQRIPIISIEGAKLSDKCPGCGASGDDLDYFRTEKERFDQEDDLISVTCLKCGWVFLNNTKNGRGQESYV
;
A
#
# COMPACT_ATOMS: atom_id res chain seq x y z
N MET A 1 -8.11 -32.47 17.84
CA MET A 1 -8.10 -32.01 16.43
C MET A 1 -7.29 -30.74 16.35
N THR A 2 -6.14 -30.77 15.67
CA THR A 2 -5.31 -29.59 15.43
C THR A 2 -6.06 -28.67 14.46
N LYS A 3 -6.46 -27.46 14.88
CA LYS A 3 -7.05 -26.46 13.99
C LYS A 3 -5.98 -26.09 12.94
N VAL A 4 -6.19 -26.50 11.69
CA VAL A 4 -5.36 -26.04 10.57
C VAL A 4 -5.66 -24.55 10.40
N LEU A 5 -4.69 -23.71 10.73
CA LEU A 5 -4.77 -22.28 10.46
C LEU A 5 -4.53 -22.11 8.95
N ASN A 6 -5.54 -21.64 8.22
CA ASN A 6 -5.38 -21.26 6.83
C ASN A 6 -4.55 -19.98 6.77
N TYR A 7 -3.38 -20.07 6.15
CA TYR A 7 -2.49 -18.94 5.88
C TYR A 7 -2.56 -18.54 4.41
N PRO A 8 -2.26 -17.27 4.06
CA PRO A 8 -2.35 -16.79 2.70
C PRO A 8 -1.28 -17.48 1.86
N THR A 9 -1.72 -18.05 0.74
CA THR A 9 -0.82 -18.64 -0.25
C THR A 9 -0.01 -17.57 -0.96
N ASP A 10 1.12 -17.94 -1.54
CA ASP A 10 1.89 -16.98 -2.35
C ASP A 10 1.10 -16.47 -3.56
N ALA A 11 0.21 -17.29 -4.13
CA ALA A 11 -0.69 -16.85 -5.20
C ALA A 11 -1.66 -15.75 -4.74
N ASP A 12 -2.23 -15.86 -3.54
CA ASP A 12 -3.09 -14.80 -2.99
C ASP A 12 -2.30 -13.53 -2.70
N ARG A 13 -1.05 -13.66 -2.21
CA ARG A 13 -0.16 -12.52 -1.98
C ARG A 13 0.17 -11.82 -3.29
N ASP A 14 0.54 -12.58 -4.32
CA ASP A 14 0.82 -12.05 -5.65
C ASP A 14 -0.43 -11.39 -6.26
N GLN A 15 -1.61 -11.96 -6.03
CA GLN A 15 -2.86 -11.36 -6.49
C GLN A 15 -3.11 -10.00 -5.80
N VAL A 16 -2.95 -9.90 -4.48
CA VAL A 16 -3.07 -8.61 -3.76
C VAL A 16 -2.06 -7.59 -4.29
N HIS A 17 -0.83 -8.01 -4.52
CA HIS A 17 0.22 -7.17 -5.08
C HIS A 17 -0.14 -6.62 -6.47
N ASN A 18 -0.64 -7.49 -7.36
CA ASN A 18 -1.05 -7.12 -8.70
C ASN A 18 -2.26 -6.17 -8.72
N LEU A 19 -3.18 -6.31 -7.76
CA LEU A 19 -4.32 -5.39 -7.61
C LEU A 19 -3.85 -3.98 -7.23
N ILE A 20 -2.90 -3.87 -6.30
CA ILE A 20 -2.28 -2.59 -5.92
C ILE A 20 -1.54 -1.98 -7.12
N GLY A 21 -0.76 -2.78 -7.84
CA GLY A 21 -0.07 -2.33 -9.05
C GLY A 21 -1.04 -1.86 -10.15
N SER A 22 -2.17 -2.55 -10.33
CA SER A 22 -3.20 -2.15 -11.31
C SER A 22 -3.87 -0.82 -10.95
N TYR A 23 -4.12 -0.58 -9.66
CA TYR A 23 -4.61 0.71 -9.18
C TYR A 23 -3.60 1.84 -9.43
N ALA A 24 -2.33 1.63 -9.06
CA ALA A 24 -1.27 2.62 -9.27
C ALA A 24 -1.05 2.95 -10.75
N GLN A 25 -1.23 1.98 -11.64
CA GLN A 25 -1.16 2.19 -13.09
C GLN A 25 -2.44 2.81 -13.70
N GLY A 26 -3.41 3.21 -12.87
CA GLY A 26 -4.68 3.81 -13.33
C GLY A 26 -5.62 2.83 -14.06
N LYS A 27 -5.34 1.52 -14.01
CA LYS A 27 -6.15 0.48 -14.69
C LYS A 27 -7.35 0.02 -13.86
N MET A 28 -7.41 0.40 -12.60
CA MET A 28 -8.45 -0.01 -11.65
C MET A 28 -8.79 1.15 -10.71
N THR A 29 -10.06 1.28 -10.33
CA THR A 29 -10.47 2.27 -9.32
C THR A 29 -10.07 1.82 -7.91
N ARG A 30 -9.89 2.79 -7.00
CA ARG A 30 -9.56 2.52 -5.59
C ARG A 30 -10.59 1.59 -4.92
N ASN A 31 -11.88 1.83 -5.14
CA ASN A 31 -12.95 1.03 -4.54
C ASN A 31 -12.93 -0.41 -5.06
N THR A 32 -12.76 -0.59 -6.37
CA THR A 32 -12.64 -1.93 -6.98
C THR A 32 -11.46 -2.71 -6.39
N MET A 33 -10.30 -2.05 -6.26
CA MET A 33 -9.12 -2.65 -5.64
C MET A 33 -9.41 -3.05 -4.18
N MET A 34 -10.03 -2.16 -3.40
CA MET A 34 -10.35 -2.43 -1.99
C MET A 34 -11.29 -3.63 -1.83
N TYR A 35 -12.37 -3.73 -2.61
CA TYR A 35 -13.25 -4.90 -2.57
C TYR A 35 -12.53 -6.19 -2.96
N ALA A 36 -11.72 -6.16 -4.02
CA ALA A 36 -11.00 -7.34 -4.49
C ALA A 36 -9.99 -7.85 -3.43
N ILE A 37 -9.22 -6.95 -2.82
CA ILE A 37 -8.28 -7.31 -1.76
C ILE A 37 -9.04 -7.81 -0.52
N ALA A 38 -10.15 -7.17 -0.13
CA ALA A 38 -10.95 -7.60 1.01
C ALA A 38 -11.45 -9.05 0.82
N GLY A 39 -11.97 -9.38 -0.37
CA GLY A 39 -12.40 -10.74 -0.68
C GLY A 39 -11.28 -11.79 -0.64
N ILE A 40 -10.02 -11.39 -0.86
CA ILE A 40 -8.86 -12.28 -0.66
C ILE A 40 -8.55 -12.45 0.83
N ILE A 41 -8.53 -11.37 1.60
CA ILE A 41 -8.24 -11.40 3.05
C ILE A 41 -9.32 -12.20 3.80
N GLU A 42 -10.59 -12.06 3.41
CA GLU A 42 -11.73 -12.74 4.04
C GLU A 42 -11.67 -14.28 3.93
N LYS A 43 -10.90 -14.84 2.99
CA LYS A 43 -10.59 -16.28 2.95
C LYS A 43 -9.87 -16.77 4.21
N TYR A 44 -9.26 -15.85 4.96
CA TYR A 44 -8.38 -16.11 6.07
C TYR A 44 -8.87 -15.42 7.36
N PRO A 45 -9.95 -15.91 7.99
CA PRO A 45 -10.66 -15.21 9.07
C PRO A 45 -9.83 -14.99 10.35
N ASN A 46 -8.73 -15.72 10.52
CA ASN A 46 -7.86 -15.60 11.70
C ASN A 46 -6.68 -14.63 11.48
N ILE A 47 -6.61 -13.98 10.32
CA ILE A 47 -5.48 -13.12 9.95
C ILE A 47 -5.86 -11.67 10.15
N GLN A 48 -5.12 -11.01 11.05
CA GLN A 48 -5.25 -9.56 11.26
C GLN A 48 -4.46 -8.75 10.23
N ARG A 49 -3.37 -9.32 9.69
CA ARG A 49 -2.48 -8.70 8.71
C ARG A 49 -1.97 -9.74 7.73
N MET A 50 -2.25 -9.55 6.45
CA MET A 50 -1.76 -10.40 5.38
C MET A 50 -0.41 -9.87 4.90
N PRO A 51 0.70 -10.60 5.10
CA PRO A 51 1.98 -10.24 4.48
C PRO A 51 1.86 -10.46 2.96
N VAL A 52 2.37 -9.52 2.16
CA VAL A 52 2.28 -9.58 0.69
C VAL A 52 3.68 -9.70 0.08
N LYS A 53 4.52 -8.67 0.30
CA LYS A 53 5.94 -8.64 -0.08
C LYS A 53 6.75 -8.05 1.09
N ASN A 54 7.38 -6.90 0.89
CA ASN A 54 8.00 -6.09 1.95
C ASN A 54 6.99 -5.23 2.74
N TYR A 55 5.70 -5.47 2.55
CA TYR A 55 4.61 -4.79 3.23
C TYR A 55 3.49 -5.79 3.55
N SER A 56 2.63 -5.39 4.46
CA SER A 56 1.44 -6.11 4.89
C SER A 56 0.19 -5.32 4.55
N VAL A 57 -0.93 -6.02 4.40
CA VAL A 57 -2.22 -5.41 4.11
C VAL A 57 -3.24 -5.92 5.12
N ARG A 58 -4.12 -5.04 5.59
CA ARG A 58 -5.24 -5.43 6.45
C ARG A 58 -6.50 -4.63 6.17
N ILE A 59 -7.64 -5.23 6.47
CA ILE A 59 -8.91 -4.52 6.56
C ILE A 59 -8.94 -3.81 7.92
N VAL A 60 -9.12 -2.49 7.90
CA VAL A 60 -9.24 -1.68 9.11
C VAL A 60 -10.67 -1.72 9.61
N GLN A 61 -11.61 -1.44 8.71
CA GLN A 61 -13.05 -1.40 8.98
C GLN A 61 -13.82 -1.42 7.66
N TYR A 62 -15.14 -1.58 7.76
CA TYR A 62 -16.05 -1.34 6.64
C TYR A 62 -16.79 -0.02 6.88
N PHE A 63 -16.93 0.80 5.85
CA PHE A 63 -17.55 2.11 5.93
C PHE A 63 -18.88 2.16 5.15
N GLY A 64 -19.87 2.81 5.76
CA GLY A 64 -21.18 3.07 5.15
C GLY A 64 -22.08 1.84 4.98
N LEU A 65 -23.30 2.08 4.48
CA LEU A 65 -24.31 1.04 4.25
C LEU A 65 -23.88 0.02 3.20
N GLN A 66 -23.08 0.45 2.23
CA GLN A 66 -22.54 -0.40 1.16
C GLN A 66 -21.37 -1.27 1.64
N ARG A 67 -20.95 -1.14 2.91
CA ARG A 67 -19.82 -1.88 3.50
C ARG A 67 -18.56 -1.80 2.63
N ILE A 68 -18.10 -0.58 2.36
CA ILE A 68 -16.86 -0.37 1.60
C ILE A 68 -15.69 -0.75 2.51
N PRO A 69 -14.84 -1.73 2.14
CA PRO A 69 -13.70 -2.11 2.95
C PRO A 69 -12.63 -1.03 2.91
N ILE A 70 -12.22 -0.55 4.08
CA ILE A 70 -11.10 0.37 4.24
C ILE A 70 -9.85 -0.45 4.52
N ILE A 71 -8.88 -0.37 3.63
CA ILE A 71 -7.66 -1.15 3.67
C ILE A 71 -6.47 -0.29 4.10
N SER A 72 -5.64 -0.83 4.99
CA SER A 72 -4.34 -0.27 5.36
C SER A 72 -3.22 -1.10 4.76
N ILE A 73 -2.23 -0.42 4.17
CA ILE A 73 -0.95 -0.99 3.78
C ILE A 73 0.07 -0.59 4.86
N GLU A 74 0.82 -1.54 5.42
CA GLU A 74 1.64 -1.37 6.63
C GLU A 74 3.00 -2.06 6.49
N GLY A 75 3.98 -1.64 7.30
CA GLY A 75 5.29 -2.33 7.38
C GLY A 75 6.19 -2.15 6.15
N ALA A 76 5.85 -1.21 5.28
CA ALA A 76 6.64 -0.83 4.11
C ALA A 76 8.05 -0.35 4.50
N LYS A 77 9.07 -0.78 3.75
CA LYS A 77 10.47 -0.41 3.99
C LYS A 77 10.76 1.02 3.54
N LEU A 78 11.51 1.81 4.32
CA LEU A 78 12.05 3.10 3.88
C LEU A 78 13.14 2.91 2.82
N SER A 79 12.99 3.56 1.67
CA SER A 79 13.97 3.54 0.59
C SER A 79 13.71 4.65 -0.42
N ASP A 80 14.78 5.17 -1.02
CA ASP A 80 14.67 6.16 -2.12
C ASP A 80 14.37 5.50 -3.47
N LYS A 81 14.60 4.19 -3.57
CA LYS A 81 14.38 3.38 -4.78
C LYS A 81 13.45 2.23 -4.46
N CYS A 82 12.73 1.75 -5.48
CA CYS A 82 11.89 0.58 -5.34
C CYS A 82 12.72 -0.62 -4.86
N PRO A 83 12.41 -1.22 -3.69
CA PRO A 83 13.20 -2.33 -3.16
C PRO A 83 13.08 -3.63 -3.97
N GLY A 84 12.08 -3.74 -4.86
CA GLY A 84 11.87 -4.91 -5.72
C GLY A 84 12.62 -4.84 -7.05
N CYS A 85 12.62 -3.68 -7.73
CA CYS A 85 13.17 -3.54 -9.08
C CYS A 85 14.19 -2.40 -9.25
N GLY A 86 14.49 -1.63 -8.20
CA GLY A 86 15.45 -0.53 -8.23
C GLY A 86 14.98 0.74 -8.93
N ALA A 87 13.72 0.80 -9.40
CA ALA A 87 13.14 1.97 -10.06
C ALA A 87 13.09 3.21 -9.14
N SER A 88 13.12 4.41 -9.73
CA SER A 88 13.17 5.69 -9.03
C SER A 88 12.60 6.83 -9.87
N GLY A 89 12.41 8.01 -9.29
CA GLY A 89 11.92 9.19 -10.01
C GLY A 89 10.51 8.96 -10.55
N ASP A 90 10.30 9.23 -11.84
CA ASP A 90 9.01 9.13 -12.53
C ASP A 90 8.41 7.71 -12.55
N ASP A 91 9.19 6.69 -12.20
CA ASP A 91 8.70 5.32 -12.02
C ASP A 91 7.96 5.11 -10.67
N LEU A 92 7.89 6.14 -9.82
CA LEU A 92 7.27 6.10 -8.50
C LEU A 92 6.10 7.06 -8.45
N ASP A 93 4.97 6.61 -7.90
CA ASP A 93 3.80 7.46 -7.70
C ASP A 93 3.45 7.60 -6.22
N TYR A 94 2.96 8.78 -5.86
CA TYR A 94 2.53 9.08 -4.50
C TYR A 94 1.32 8.22 -4.14
N PHE A 95 1.39 7.53 -3.01
CA PHE A 95 0.28 6.72 -2.52
C PHE A 95 -0.49 7.42 -1.40
N ARG A 96 0.21 7.82 -0.34
CA ARG A 96 -0.33 8.62 0.78
C ARG A 96 0.79 9.18 1.66
N THR A 97 0.51 10.23 2.41
CA THR A 97 1.34 10.66 3.54
C THR A 97 1.11 9.75 4.74
N GLU A 98 2.19 9.17 5.28
CA GLU A 98 2.16 8.37 6.52
C GLU A 98 2.31 9.25 7.75
N LYS A 99 3.22 10.23 7.68
CA LYS A 99 3.49 11.14 8.79
C LYS A 99 3.98 12.48 8.25
N GLU A 100 3.19 13.52 8.54
CA GLU A 100 3.66 14.89 8.41
C GLU A 100 4.64 15.21 9.56
N ARG A 101 5.80 15.75 9.21
CA ARG A 101 6.83 16.13 10.17
C ARG A 101 7.02 17.64 10.11
N PHE A 102 6.24 18.34 10.93
CA PHE A 102 6.22 19.81 10.97
C PHE A 102 7.55 20.42 11.44
N ASP A 103 8.37 19.63 12.13
CA ASP A 103 9.69 19.99 12.67
C ASP A 103 10.85 19.64 11.72
N GLN A 104 10.57 19.06 10.55
CA GLN A 104 11.59 18.60 9.59
C GLN A 104 11.32 19.18 8.20
N GLU A 105 12.29 19.08 7.29
CA GLU A 105 12.10 19.46 5.89
C GLU A 105 11.38 18.40 5.05
N ASP A 106 11.31 17.16 5.55
CA ASP A 106 10.79 16.03 4.80
C ASP A 106 9.62 15.37 5.54
N ASP A 107 8.55 15.07 4.81
CA ASP A 107 7.45 14.24 5.27
C ASP A 107 7.71 12.76 4.91
N LEU A 108 7.15 11.86 5.71
CA LEU A 108 7.18 10.43 5.41
C LEU A 108 5.96 10.07 4.56
N ILE A 109 6.20 9.65 3.33
CA ILE A 109 5.15 9.20 2.41
C ILE A 109 5.31 7.72 2.08
N SER A 110 4.20 7.08 1.74
CA SER A 110 4.19 5.83 0.99
C SER A 110 4.15 6.14 -0.49
N VAL A 111 4.96 5.44 -1.26
CA VAL A 111 4.97 5.49 -2.72
C VAL A 111 4.73 4.09 -3.29
N THR A 112 4.15 4.04 -4.49
CA THR A 112 3.99 2.79 -5.25
C THR A 112 4.88 2.82 -6.48
N CYS A 113 5.65 1.77 -6.71
CA CYS A 113 6.43 1.63 -7.94
C CYS A 113 5.51 1.27 -9.12
N LEU A 114 5.49 2.08 -10.16
CA LEU A 114 4.67 1.88 -11.35
C LEU A 114 5.14 0.69 -12.21
N LYS A 115 6.43 0.32 -12.12
CA LYS A 115 7.00 -0.83 -12.86
C LYS A 115 6.63 -2.19 -12.26
N CYS A 116 6.61 -2.30 -10.94
CA CYS A 116 6.44 -3.60 -10.28
C CYS A 116 5.39 -3.64 -9.16
N GLY A 117 4.70 -2.54 -8.84
CA GLY A 117 3.63 -2.50 -7.84
C GLY A 117 4.07 -2.53 -6.38
N TRP A 118 5.39 -2.52 -6.09
CA TRP A 118 5.89 -2.48 -4.71
C TRP A 118 5.50 -1.18 -4.02
N VAL A 119 4.99 -1.30 -2.80
CA VAL A 119 4.75 -0.17 -1.90
C VAL A 119 5.90 -0.08 -0.91
N PHE A 120 6.44 1.12 -0.75
CA PHE A 120 7.56 1.39 0.15
C PHE A 120 7.47 2.82 0.67
N LEU A 121 8.19 3.11 1.76
CA LEU A 121 8.24 4.45 2.34
C LEU A 121 9.34 5.27 1.69
N ASN A 122 9.11 6.56 1.53
CA ASN A 122 10.08 7.52 1.02
C ASN A 122 9.99 8.81 1.85
N ASN A 123 11.12 9.50 2.05
CA ASN A 123 11.13 10.85 2.61
C ASN A 123 11.01 11.84 1.45
N THR A 124 9.93 12.61 1.41
CA THR A 124 9.74 13.64 0.38
C THR A 124 9.83 15.02 1.02
N LYS A 125 10.41 15.99 0.31
CA LYS A 125 10.42 17.39 0.75
C LYS A 125 8.99 17.85 1.03
N ASN A 126 8.78 18.44 2.20
CA ASN A 126 7.51 19.05 2.52
C ASN A 126 7.36 20.39 1.79
N GLY A 127 6.14 20.73 1.37
CA GLY A 127 5.87 21.95 0.58
C GLY A 127 6.00 23.26 1.37
N ARG A 128 6.47 23.22 2.62
CA ARG A 128 6.49 24.37 3.55
C ARG A 128 7.70 25.29 3.36
N GLY A 129 8.71 24.83 2.60
CA GLY A 129 9.90 25.61 2.24
C GLY A 129 9.96 26.04 0.77
N GLN A 130 8.92 25.78 -0.04
CA GLN A 130 8.87 26.32 -1.40
C GLN A 130 8.44 27.78 -1.31
N GLU A 131 9.40 28.69 -1.43
CA GLU A 131 9.12 30.10 -1.71
C GLU A 131 8.11 30.16 -2.87
N SER A 132 6.93 30.70 -2.56
CA SER A 132 5.93 31.07 -3.55
C SER A 132 6.62 31.83 -4.67
N TYR A 133 6.54 31.32 -5.90
CA TYR A 133 6.96 32.03 -7.10
C TYR A 133 6.35 33.45 -7.07
N VAL A 134 7.22 34.46 -7.03
CA VAL A 134 6.92 35.86 -7.33
C VAL A 134 6.71 36.00 -8.84
#